data_AF-A0A8D9B7E5-F1
#
_entry.id   AF-A0A8D9B7E5-F1
#
_cell.length_a   1.000
_cell.length_b   1.000
_cell.length_c   1.000
_cell.angle_alpha   90.00
_cell.angle_beta   90.00
_cell.angle_gamma   90.00
#
_symmetry.space_group_name_H-M   'P 1'
#
loop_
_entity.id
_entity.type
_entity.pdbx_description
1 polymer ?
#
loop_
_entity_poly.entity_id
_entity_poly.type
_entity_poly.pdbx_seq_one_letter_code
_entity_poly.pdbx_strand_id
1 'polypeptide(L)'
;MKLFKIRTHNLQSVIMINDLNHYATYKSIKVLELLHDFFLGLPLLLFPMFSPLLGMVLFFLVLSFTTDLFLFLLFPSFRVVLSSRSFPLLEFIVFFIVPIFTSLILDIRKLIILAAISSCSFIRNCLMFRLSFSFVLHCLLGTFVSF
;
A
#
# COMPACT_ATOMS: atom_id res chain seq x y z
N MET A 1 -60.72 -11.60 28.44
CA MET A 1 -59.73 -11.05 27.49
C MET A 1 -58.61 -10.40 28.32
N LYS A 2 -57.51 -11.12 28.57
CA LYS A 2 -56.34 -10.60 29.31
C LYS A 2 -55.35 -10.08 28.27
N LEU A 3 -55.02 -8.79 28.32
CA LEU A 3 -54.03 -8.17 27.45
C LEU A 3 -52.84 -7.67 28.29
N PHE A 4 -51.67 -8.20 27.92
CA PHE A 4 -50.33 -7.65 28.03
C PHE A 4 -49.72 -7.37 29.42
N LYS A 5 -48.96 -8.37 29.88
CA LYS A 5 -47.65 -8.16 30.52
C LYS A 5 -46.62 -8.92 29.66
N ILE A 6 -45.38 -8.43 29.61
CA ILE A 6 -44.19 -8.96 28.89
C ILE A 6 -43.85 -8.19 27.60
N ARG A 7 -43.03 -7.12 27.71
CA ARG A 7 -42.09 -6.72 26.62
C ARG A 7 -41.00 -5.70 26.98
N THR A 8 -40.48 -5.65 28.21
CA THR A 8 -39.38 -4.72 28.55
C THR A 8 -37.98 -5.35 28.52
N HIS A 9 -37.83 -6.67 28.48
CA HIS A 9 -36.50 -7.32 28.47
C HIS A 9 -35.82 -7.44 27.09
N ASN A 10 -36.51 -7.13 25.99
CA ASN A 10 -35.98 -7.34 24.63
C ASN A 10 -35.36 -6.09 23.97
N LEU A 11 -35.53 -4.92 24.56
CA LEU A 11 -35.02 -3.66 23.98
C LEU A 11 -33.59 -3.32 24.45
N GLN A 12 -33.24 -3.65 25.70
CA GLN A 12 -31.88 -3.44 26.21
C GLN A 12 -30.83 -4.35 25.56
N SER A 13 -31.20 -5.58 25.21
CA SER A 13 -30.28 -6.53 24.54
C SER A 13 -29.98 -6.15 23.10
N VAL A 14 -30.96 -5.57 22.37
CA VAL A 14 -30.77 -5.13 20.98
C VAL A 14 -29.86 -3.90 20.89
N ILE A 15 -29.96 -2.97 21.86
CA ILE A 15 -29.09 -1.79 21.93
C ILE A 15 -27.65 -2.20 22.27
N MET A 16 -27.48 -3.16 23.19
CA MET A 16 -26.16 -3.63 23.62
C MET A 16 -25.37 -4.34 22.50
N ILE A 17 -26.04 -5.04 21.58
CA ILE A 17 -25.40 -5.72 20.43
C ILE A 17 -24.95 -4.70 19.37
N ASN A 18 -25.74 -3.64 19.13
CA ASN A 18 -25.36 -2.58 18.19
C ASN A 18 -24.16 -1.77 18.69
N ASP A 19 -24.10 -1.46 19.99
CA ASP A 19 -22.97 -0.76 20.58
C ASP A 19 -21.69 -1.63 20.55
N LEU A 20 -21.80 -2.94 20.79
CA LEU A 20 -20.68 -3.87 20.69
C LEU A 20 -20.15 -4.00 19.25
N ASN A 21 -21.03 -4.07 18.25
CA ASN A 21 -20.63 -4.11 16.84
C ASN A 21 -20.03 -2.79 16.38
N HIS A 22 -20.58 -1.66 16.83
CA HIS A 22 -20.04 -0.34 16.52
C HIS A 22 -18.66 -0.13 17.18
N TYR A 23 -18.45 -0.66 18.38
CA TYR A 23 -17.16 -0.62 19.07
C TYR A 23 -16.13 -1.53 18.40
N ALA A 24 -16.54 -2.72 17.96
CA ALA A 24 -15.67 -3.66 17.26
C ALA A 24 -15.21 -3.13 15.89
N THR A 25 -16.12 -2.52 15.11
CA THR A 25 -15.80 -1.89 13.82
C THR A 25 -14.92 -0.66 13.99
N TYR A 26 -15.16 0.17 15.00
CA TYR A 26 -14.31 1.33 15.25
C TYR A 26 -12.89 0.93 15.67
N LYS A 27 -12.76 -0.12 16.49
CA LYS A 27 -11.45 -0.65 16.92
C LYS A 27 -10.65 -1.24 15.75
N SER A 28 -11.30 -1.94 14.82
CA SER A 28 -10.60 -2.49 13.64
C SER A 28 -10.15 -1.42 12.67
N ILE A 29 -10.95 -0.36 12.45
CA ILE A 29 -10.56 0.80 11.62
C ILE A 29 -9.33 1.50 12.21
N LYS A 30 -9.32 1.75 13.52
CA LYS A 30 -8.21 2.42 14.19
C LYS A 30 -6.90 1.62 14.17
N VAL A 31 -7.00 0.29 14.22
CA VAL A 31 -5.82 -0.60 14.07
C VAL A 31 -5.28 -0.56 12.64
N LEU A 32 -6.16 -0.52 11.63
CA LEU A 32 -5.77 -0.43 10.22
C LEU A 32 -5.07 0.90 9.92
N GLU A 33 -5.58 2.01 10.47
CA GLU A 33 -4.97 3.35 10.37
C GLU A 33 -3.58 3.37 11.01
N LEU A 34 -3.44 2.81 12.22
CA LEU A 34 -2.15 2.73 12.89
C LEU A 34 -1.13 1.87 12.12
N LEU A 35 -1.57 0.76 11.51
CA LEU A 35 -0.74 -0.08 10.67
C LEU A 35 -0.27 0.67 9.42
N HIS A 36 -1.19 1.38 8.76
CA HIS A 36 -0.89 2.20 7.58
C HIS A 36 0.14 3.29 7.90
N ASP A 37 -0.08 4.04 8.98
CA ASP A 37 0.85 5.09 9.42
C ASP A 37 2.21 4.53 9.81
N PHE A 38 2.25 3.35 10.42
CA PHE A 38 3.50 2.65 10.73
C PHE A 38 4.26 2.24 9.45
N PHE A 39 3.56 1.67 8.46
CA PHE A 39 4.18 1.29 7.19
C PHE A 39 4.66 2.50 6.37
N LEU A 40 4.02 3.66 6.49
CA LEU A 40 4.49 4.91 5.86
C LEU A 40 5.65 5.55 6.62
N GLY A 41 5.64 5.49 7.95
CA GLY A 41 6.68 6.05 8.81
C GLY A 41 8.00 5.29 8.76
N LEU A 42 7.95 3.95 8.64
CA LEU A 42 9.14 3.10 8.68
C LEU A 42 10.13 3.38 7.52
N PRO A 43 9.71 3.47 6.24
CA PRO A 43 10.62 3.83 5.15
C PRO A 43 11.15 5.26 5.26
N LEU A 44 10.33 6.20 5.76
CA LEU A 44 10.74 7.60 5.96
C LEU A 44 11.88 7.71 7.00
N LEU A 45 11.81 6.90 8.07
CA LEU A 45 12.86 6.78 9.09
C LEU A 45 14.12 6.09 8.56
N LEU A 46 13.99 5.18 7.60
CA LEU A 46 15.11 4.47 6.99
C LEU A 46 15.78 5.27 5.86
N PHE A 47 15.09 6.24 5.26
CA PHE A 47 15.61 7.08 4.17
C PHE A 47 16.96 7.77 4.47
N PRO A 48 17.23 8.34 5.67
CA PRO A 48 18.53 8.94 5.97
C PRO A 48 19.63 7.92 6.31
N MET A 49 19.29 6.67 6.63
CA MET A 49 20.27 5.65 7.05
C MET A 49 20.81 4.79 5.88
N PHE A 50 20.16 4.80 4.73
CA PHE A 50 20.57 4.06 3.54
C PHE A 50 20.93 4.99 2.37
N SER A 51 21.51 4.44 1.30
CA SER A 51 21.68 5.22 0.08
C SER A 51 20.30 5.72 -0.39
N PRO A 52 20.18 6.97 -0.89
CA PRO A 52 18.90 7.52 -1.35
C PRO A 52 18.20 6.60 -2.37
N LEU A 53 19.02 5.86 -3.14
CA LEU A 53 18.57 4.88 -4.11
C LEU A 53 17.84 3.69 -3.44
N LEU A 54 18.45 3.10 -2.40
CA LEU A 54 17.88 1.98 -1.67
C LEU A 54 16.63 2.40 -0.88
N GLY A 55 16.62 3.62 -0.34
CA GLY A 55 15.46 4.21 0.34
C GLY A 55 14.25 4.35 -0.59
N MET A 56 14.45 4.84 -1.82
CA MET A 56 13.37 4.93 -2.82
C MET A 56 12.83 3.55 -3.19
N VAL A 57 13.69 2.55 -3.41
CA VAL A 57 13.26 1.18 -3.74
C VAL A 57 12.44 0.56 -2.60
N LEU A 58 12.91 0.68 -1.35
CA LEU A 58 12.20 0.17 -0.18
C LEU A 58 10.85 0.89 0.02
N PHE A 59 10.80 2.20 -0.18
CA PHE A 59 9.57 2.97 -0.10
C PHE A 59 8.53 2.49 -1.13
N PHE A 60 8.93 2.30 -2.40
CA PHE A 60 8.02 1.78 -3.43
C PHE A 60 7.55 0.36 -3.13
N LEU A 61 8.41 -0.49 -2.58
CA LEU A 61 8.07 -1.86 -2.16
C LEU A 61 7.01 -1.86 -1.06
N VAL A 62 7.21 -1.03 -0.02
CA VAL A 62 6.29 -0.92 1.11
C VAL A 62 4.95 -0.29 0.68
N LEU A 63 4.99 0.73 -0.17
CA LEU A 63 3.79 1.34 -0.74
C LEU A 63 3.00 0.34 -1.60
N SER A 64 3.69 -0.49 -2.39
CA SER A 64 3.05 -1.56 -3.16
C SER A 64 2.39 -2.59 -2.24
N PHE A 65 3.11 -3.07 -1.23
CA PHE A 65 2.61 -4.07 -0.30
C PHE A 65 1.38 -3.59 0.48
N THR A 66 1.42 -2.36 0.98
CA THR A 66 0.29 -1.75 1.70
C THR A 66 -0.94 -1.58 0.81
N THR A 67 -0.75 -1.18 -0.45
CA THR A 67 -1.85 -1.06 -1.43
C THR A 67 -2.49 -2.42 -1.73
N ASP A 68 -1.70 -3.48 -1.88
CA ASP A 68 -2.23 -4.85 -2.08
C ASP A 68 -3.01 -5.35 -0.87
N LEU A 69 -2.46 -5.15 0.33
CA LEU A 69 -3.13 -5.55 1.57
C LEU A 69 -4.48 -4.83 1.71
N PHE A 70 -4.51 -3.53 1.39
CA PHE A 70 -5.72 -2.72 1.44
C PHE A 70 -6.78 -3.18 0.43
N LEU A 71 -6.39 -3.41 -0.83
CA LEU A 71 -7.28 -3.96 -1.86
C LEU A 71 -7.81 -5.34 -1.45
N PHE A 72 -6.95 -6.21 -0.93
CA PHE A 72 -7.32 -7.53 -0.46
C PHE A 72 -8.31 -7.50 0.72
N LEU A 73 -8.19 -6.54 1.63
CA LEU A 73 -9.10 -6.38 2.77
C LEU A 73 -10.43 -5.72 2.39
N LEU A 74 -10.42 -4.77 1.45
CA LEU A 74 -11.62 -4.07 0.99
C LEU A 74 -12.55 -4.96 0.16
N PHE A 75 -12.00 -5.82 -0.71
CA PHE A 75 -12.82 -6.63 -1.60
C PHE A 75 -13.80 -7.60 -0.93
N PRO A 76 -13.39 -8.45 0.03
CA PRO A 76 -14.31 -9.31 0.73
C PRO A 76 -15.32 -8.50 1.54
N SER A 77 -14.90 -7.38 2.13
CA SER A 77 -15.77 -6.49 2.90
C SER A 77 -16.89 -5.90 2.04
N PHE A 78 -16.54 -5.37 0.86
CA PHE A 78 -17.52 -4.85 -0.10
C PHE A 78 -18.45 -5.94 -0.63
N ARG A 79 -17.92 -7.12 -0.91
CA ARG A 79 -18.72 -8.25 -1.39
C ARG A 79 -19.77 -8.69 -0.38
N VAL A 80 -19.40 -8.77 0.91
CA VAL A 80 -20.33 -9.12 1.99
C VAL A 80 -21.42 -8.07 2.19
N VAL A 81 -21.08 -6.78 2.06
CA VAL A 81 -22.06 -5.70 2.14
C VAL A 81 -23.02 -5.75 0.95
N LEU A 82 -22.51 -6.01 -0.26
CA LEU A 82 -23.33 -6.11 -1.47
C LEU A 82 -24.25 -7.33 -1.48
N SER A 83 -23.82 -8.47 -0.96
CA SER A 83 -24.69 -9.66 -0.87
C SER A 83 -25.85 -9.50 0.12
N SER A 84 -25.70 -8.61 1.12
CA SER A 84 -26.75 -8.31 2.10
C SER A 84 -27.88 -7.43 1.57
N ARG A 85 -27.60 -6.63 0.53
CA ARG A 85 -28.58 -5.75 -0.11
C ARG A 85 -28.89 -6.33 -1.47
N SER A 86 -30.09 -6.86 -1.66
CA SER A 86 -30.63 -7.59 -2.82
C SER A 86 -30.45 -6.94 -4.23
N PHE A 87 -29.24 -6.55 -4.61
CA PHE A 87 -28.86 -5.90 -5.87
C PHE A 87 -27.91 -6.81 -6.65
N PRO A 88 -28.43 -7.92 -7.23
CA PRO A 88 -27.62 -8.91 -7.93
C PRO A 88 -26.85 -8.31 -9.11
N LEU A 89 -27.37 -7.24 -9.70
CA LEU A 89 -26.77 -6.55 -10.84
C LEU A 89 -25.51 -5.75 -10.43
N LEU A 90 -25.52 -5.16 -9.23
CA LEU A 90 -24.37 -4.43 -8.70
C LEU A 90 -23.28 -5.39 -8.22
N GLU A 91 -23.65 -6.52 -7.60
CA GLU A 91 -22.70 -7.58 -7.24
C GLU A 91 -21.99 -8.13 -8.47
N PHE A 92 -22.71 -8.34 -9.58
CA PHE A 92 -22.14 -8.74 -10.86
C PHE A 92 -21.13 -7.70 -11.37
N ILE A 93 -21.53 -6.43 -11.48
CA ILE A 93 -20.63 -5.37 -11.98
C ILE A 93 -19.35 -5.29 -11.14
N VAL A 94 -19.48 -5.32 -9.81
CA VAL A 94 -18.33 -5.31 -8.90
C VAL A 94 -17.47 -6.55 -9.11
N PHE A 95 -18.04 -7.75 -9.23
CA PHE A 95 -17.28 -8.98 -9.49
C PHE A 95 -16.42 -8.93 -10.76
N PHE A 96 -16.86 -8.24 -11.82
CA PHE A 96 -16.09 -8.13 -13.07
C PHE A 96 -15.09 -6.97 -13.06
N ILE A 97 -15.49 -5.81 -12.56
CA ILE A 97 -14.68 -4.59 -12.58
C ILE A 97 -13.47 -4.76 -11.64
N VAL A 98 -13.67 -5.33 -10.47
CA VAL A 98 -12.66 -5.45 -9.42
C VAL A 98 -11.41 -6.21 -9.83
N PRO A 99 -11.51 -7.43 -10.40
CA PRO A 99 -10.33 -8.16 -10.87
C PRO A 99 -9.59 -7.41 -11.98
N ILE A 100 -10.31 -6.72 -12.87
CA ILE A 100 -9.72 -5.96 -13.98
C ILE A 100 -8.86 -4.82 -13.43
N PHE A 101 -9.41 -4.00 -12.52
CA PHE A 101 -8.67 -2.90 -11.90
C PHE A 101 -7.50 -3.43 -11.06
N THR A 102 -7.69 -4.52 -10.34
CA THR A 102 -6.62 -5.13 -9.54
C THR A 102 -5.47 -5.61 -10.43
N SER A 103 -5.77 -6.29 -11.54
CA SER A 103 -4.76 -6.73 -12.51
C SER A 103 -4.03 -5.55 -13.14
N LEU A 104 -4.76 -4.51 -13.57
CA LEU A 104 -4.18 -3.32 -14.16
C LEU A 104 -3.21 -2.61 -13.20
N ILE A 105 -3.60 -2.48 -11.93
CA ILE A 105 -2.76 -1.89 -10.89
C ILE A 105 -1.48 -2.71 -10.69
N LEU A 106 -1.58 -4.05 -10.68
CA LEU A 106 -0.41 -4.93 -10.56
C LEU A 106 0.54 -4.78 -11.75
N ASP A 107 0.02 -4.65 -12.97
CA ASP A 107 0.85 -4.48 -14.18
C ASP A 107 1.54 -3.12 -14.23
N ILE A 108 0.84 -2.03 -13.87
CA ILE A 108 1.44 -0.69 -13.73
C ILE A 108 2.55 -0.72 -12.68
N ARG A 109 2.36 -1.41 -11.55
CA ARG A 109 3.39 -1.52 -10.52
C ARG A 109 4.63 -2.26 -10.99
N LYS A 110 4.48 -3.35 -11.76
CA LYS A 110 5.62 -4.03 -12.39
C LYS A 110 6.40 -3.11 -13.32
N LEU A 111 5.70 -2.29 -14.12
CA LEU A 111 6.33 -1.30 -15.00
C LEU A 111 7.10 -0.23 -14.23
N ILE A 112 6.55 0.28 -13.13
CA ILE A 112 7.21 1.27 -12.27
C ILE A 112 8.48 0.67 -11.65
N ILE A 113 8.41 -0.55 -11.11
CA ILE A 113 9.58 -1.23 -10.54
C ILE A 113 10.66 -1.46 -11.61
N LEU A 114 10.27 -1.90 -12.81
CA LEU A 114 11.19 -2.11 -13.92
C LEU A 114 11.87 -0.80 -14.36
N ALA A 115 11.12 0.31 -14.42
CA ALA A 115 11.64 1.64 -14.72
C ALA A 115 12.56 2.18 -13.61
N ALA A 116 12.26 1.89 -12.35
CA ALA A 116 13.13 2.23 -11.23
C ALA A 116 14.45 1.46 -11.29
N ILE A 117 14.41 0.15 -11.59
CA ILE A 117 15.61 -0.66 -11.75
C ILE A 117 16.45 -0.19 -12.95
N SER A 118 15.81 0.12 -14.08
CA SER A 118 16.54 0.59 -15.28
C SER A 118 17.21 1.94 -15.05
N SER A 119 16.53 2.88 -14.39
CA SER A 119 17.10 4.18 -14.03
C SER A 119 18.22 4.06 -12.99
N CYS A 120 18.12 3.14 -12.03
CA CYS A 120 19.20 2.83 -11.08
C CYS A 120 20.46 2.30 -11.81
N SER A 121 20.28 1.41 -12.79
CA SER A 121 21.36 0.89 -13.63
C SER A 121 22.01 2.01 -14.45
N PHE A 122 21.20 2.89 -15.04
CA PHE A 122 21.67 4.04 -15.81
C PHE A 122 22.50 5.01 -14.97
N ILE A 123 22.02 5.37 -13.77
CA ILE A 123 22.74 6.26 -12.85
C ILE A 123 24.07 5.62 -12.41
N ARG A 124 24.07 4.32 -12.10
CA ARG A 124 25.31 3.59 -11.76
C ARG A 124 26.32 3.60 -12.91
N ASN A 125 25.86 3.36 -14.14
CA ASN A 125 26.72 3.40 -15.31
C ASN A 125 27.28 4.81 -15.58
N CYS A 126 26.45 5.84 -15.39
CA CYS A 126 26.87 7.25 -15.50
C CYS A 126 27.92 7.62 -14.42
N LEU A 127 27.75 7.14 -13.19
CA LEU A 127 28.73 7.33 -12.11
C LEU A 127 30.05 6.60 -12.38
N MET A 128 30.01 5.35 -12.84
CA MET A 128 31.22 4.61 -13.24
C MET A 128 31.95 5.32 -14.39
N PHE A 129 31.22 5.85 -15.38
CA PHE A 129 31.80 6.61 -16.50
C PHE A 129 32.42 7.94 -16.05
N ARG A 130 31.79 8.66 -15.11
CA ARG A 130 32.34 9.92 -14.59
C ARG A 130 33.62 9.70 -13.79
N LEU A 131 33.68 8.63 -12.99
CA LEU A 131 34.88 8.26 -12.22
C LEU A 131 36.03 7.84 -13.15
N SER A 132 35.75 7.03 -14.19
CA SER A 132 36.77 6.63 -15.16
C SER A 132 37.29 7.82 -15.96
N PHE A 133 36.41 8.73 -16.41
CA PHE A 133 36.84 9.94 -17.12
C PHE A 133 37.69 10.86 -16.23
N SER A 134 37.29 11.08 -14.98
CA SER A 134 38.05 11.91 -14.05
C SER A 134 39.43 11.31 -13.72
N PHE A 135 39.53 9.97 -13.63
CA PHE A 135 40.79 9.26 -13.44
C PHE A 135 41.71 9.39 -14.67
N VAL A 136 41.17 9.21 -15.87
CA VAL A 136 41.91 9.39 -17.13
C VAL A 136 42.42 10.82 -17.25
N LEU A 137 41.59 11.82 -16.92
CA LEU A 137 41.97 13.23 -16.96
C LEU A 137 43.11 13.54 -15.96
N HIS A 138 43.03 13.00 -14.74
CA HIS A 138 44.09 13.15 -13.74
C HIS A 138 45.39 12.48 -14.18
N CYS A 139 45.32 11.33 -14.85
CA CYS A 139 46.48 10.61 -15.38
C CYS A 139 47.17 11.43 -16.49
N LEU A 140 46.39 12.01 -17.42
CA LEU A 140 46.90 12.89 -18.48
C LEU A 140 47.55 14.16 -17.91
N LEU A 141 46.90 14.84 -16.95
CA LEU A 141 47.48 16.01 -16.27
C LEU A 141 48.77 15.65 -15.52
N GLY A 142 48.84 14.48 -14.86
CA GLY A 142 50.05 13.99 -14.21
C GLY A 142 51.21 13.75 -15.17
N THR A 143 50.93 13.24 -16.38
CA THR A 143 51.96 13.05 -17.41
C THR A 143 52.51 14.36 -17.97
N PHE A 144 51.70 15.42 -18.07
CA PHE A 144 52.15 16.74 -18.52
C PHE A 144 53.04 17.47 -17.52
N VAL A 145 52.84 17.26 -16.21
CA VAL A 145 53.67 17.88 -15.16
C VAL A 145 55.03 17.18 -15.01
N SER A 146 55.16 15.96 -15.52
CA SER A 146 56.38 15.15 -15.40
C SER A 146 57.36 15.33 -16.57
N PHE A 147 56.98 16.09 -17.61
CA PHE A 147 57.80 16.47 -18.76
C PHE A 147 58.33 17.90 -18.59
#